data_AF-A0A096F024-F1
#
_entry.id   AF-A0A096F024-F1
#
_cell.length_a   1.000
_cell.length_b   1.000
_cell.length_c   1.000
_cell.angle_alpha   90.00
_cell.angle_beta   90.00
_cell.angle_gamma   90.00
#
_symmetry.space_group_name_H-M   'P 1'
#
loop_
_entity.id
_entity.type
_entity.pdbx_description
1 polymer ?
#
loop_
_entity_poly.entity_id
_entity_poly.type
_entity_poly.pdbx_seq_one_letter_code
_entity_poly.pdbx_strand_id
1 'polypeptide(L)'
;LAKQSSTLYATNLLRLTEELCKAKNGVAVVNMEDDAIRGLTVVKDGEITWPAPPLAQAPKPAPKPAAAVVEQKKSGHGHGAAGPLPAKTLAIIFAIAAVAFWFIGAYAPAAFLGHFTVFVLACFIGYMVVWNVTPALHTPLMSVTNAISSIIAIGALVQIAPPATAGTARPDDLIRWLAFAALVLTAINMFGGFAVTRRMLAMFRK
;
A
#
# COMPACT_ATOMS: atom_id res chain seq x y z
N LEU A 1 -4.16 -16.49 -4.76
CA LEU A 1 -5.31 -15.59 -4.52
C LEU A 1 -6.45 -16.26 -3.75
N ALA A 2 -6.86 -17.50 -4.08
CA ALA A 2 -7.96 -18.20 -3.40
C ALA A 2 -7.85 -18.30 -1.85
N LYS A 3 -6.64 -18.51 -1.31
CA LYS A 3 -6.41 -18.57 0.15
C LYS A 3 -6.70 -17.24 0.86
N GLN A 4 -6.38 -16.11 0.22
CA GLN A 4 -6.61 -14.78 0.80
C GLN A 4 -8.09 -14.40 0.71
N SER A 5 -8.73 -14.68 -0.43
CA SER A 5 -10.16 -14.43 -0.62
C SER A 5 -11.02 -15.25 0.35
N SER A 6 -10.70 -16.53 0.55
CA SER A 6 -11.42 -17.38 1.53
C SER A 6 -11.23 -16.90 2.97
N THR A 7 -10.03 -16.44 3.34
CA THR A 7 -9.76 -15.92 4.69
C THR A 7 -10.55 -14.63 4.97
N LEU A 8 -10.55 -13.70 4.01
CA LEU A 8 -11.29 -12.44 4.14
C LEU A 8 -12.81 -12.67 4.14
N TYR A 9 -13.29 -13.56 3.29
CA TYR A 9 -14.70 -13.92 3.24
C TYR A 9 -15.17 -14.60 4.54
N ALA A 10 -14.39 -15.55 5.06
CA ALA A 10 -14.68 -16.20 6.34
C ALA A 10 -14.70 -15.19 7.50
N THR A 11 -13.81 -14.20 7.48
CA THR A 11 -13.79 -13.13 8.48
C THR A 11 -15.06 -12.27 8.40
N ASN A 12 -15.53 -11.93 7.20
CA ASN A 12 -16.78 -11.18 7.03
C ASN A 12 -18.00 -11.98 7.52
N LEU A 13 -18.05 -13.28 7.23
CA LEU A 13 -19.11 -14.16 7.73
C LEU A 13 -19.11 -14.26 9.25
N LEU A 14 -17.93 -14.40 9.87
CA LEU A 14 -17.79 -14.42 11.33
C LEU A 14 -18.36 -13.14 11.96
N ARG A 15 -18.00 -11.97 11.42
CA ARG A 15 -18.49 -10.67 11.92
C ARG A 15 -20.00 -10.54 11.76
N LEU A 16 -20.55 -11.00 10.64
CA LEU A 16 -21.99 -11.05 10.44
C LEU A 16 -22.68 -11.97 11.46
N THR A 17 -22.12 -13.15 11.72
CA THR A 17 -22.67 -14.08 12.72
C THR A 17 -22.61 -13.50 14.14
N GLU A 18 -21.54 -12.76 14.50
CA GLU A 18 -21.47 -12.05 15.77
C GLU A 18 -22.59 -11.01 15.93
N GLU A 19 -22.91 -10.26 14.86
CA GLU A 19 -24.02 -9.30 14.85
C GLU A 19 -25.40 -9.98 14.91
N LEU A 20 -25.58 -11.14 14.28
CA LEU A 20 -26.82 -11.92 14.37
C LEU A 20 -26.97 -12.61 15.74
N CYS A 21 -25.86 -12.92 16.41
CA CYS A 21 -25.81 -13.65 17.68
C CYS A 21 -25.27 -12.79 18.83
N LYS A 22 -25.73 -11.53 18.97
CA LYS A 22 -25.27 -10.59 20.03
C LYS A 22 -25.30 -11.17 21.44
N ALA A 23 -26.27 -12.03 21.73
CA ALA A 23 -26.44 -12.69 23.03
C ALA A 23 -25.46 -13.86 23.28
N LYS A 24 -24.59 -14.21 22.30
CA LYS A 24 -23.62 -15.32 22.35
C LYS A 24 -24.22 -16.69 22.72
N ASN A 25 -25.53 -16.84 22.51
CA ASN A 25 -26.32 -18.03 22.86
C ASN A 25 -26.51 -18.99 21.68
N GLY A 26 -25.87 -18.72 20.53
CA GLY A 26 -25.99 -19.54 19.33
C GLY A 26 -27.34 -19.41 18.60
N VAL A 27 -28.22 -18.50 19.02
CA VAL A 27 -29.49 -18.22 18.36
C VAL A 27 -29.33 -16.97 17.49
N ALA A 28 -29.50 -17.14 16.18
CA ALA A 28 -29.47 -16.02 15.24
C ALA A 28 -30.77 -15.21 15.34
N VAL A 29 -30.66 -13.95 15.77
CA VAL A 29 -31.78 -13.02 15.86
C VAL A 29 -31.69 -12.04 14.68
N VAL A 30 -32.56 -12.23 13.69
CA VAL A 30 -32.68 -11.32 12.54
C VAL A 30 -33.49 -10.09 12.96
N ASN A 31 -32.79 -9.10 13.52
CA ASN A 31 -33.38 -7.82 13.90
C ASN A 31 -33.61 -6.94 12.66
N MET A 32 -34.87 -6.80 12.24
CA MET A 32 -35.25 -6.00 11.07
C MET A 32 -35.29 -4.49 11.34
N GLU A 33 -35.05 -4.08 12.59
CA GLU A 33 -34.86 -2.67 12.99
C GLU A 33 -33.40 -2.23 12.85
N ASP A 34 -32.46 -3.18 12.71
CA ASP A 34 -31.07 -2.90 12.42
C ASP A 34 -30.91 -2.69 10.91
N ASP A 35 -30.56 -1.46 10.52
CA ASP A 35 -30.42 -1.04 9.13
C ASP A 35 -29.48 -1.95 8.31
N ALA A 36 -28.42 -2.47 8.91
CA ALA A 36 -27.47 -3.35 8.24
C ALA A 36 -28.07 -4.75 8.01
N ILE A 37 -28.77 -5.30 9.01
CA ILE A 37 -29.41 -6.62 8.91
C ILE A 37 -30.63 -6.55 7.98
N ARG A 38 -31.40 -5.45 8.02
CA ARG A 38 -32.54 -5.19 7.13
C ARG A 38 -32.13 -5.08 5.67
N GLY A 39 -30.97 -4.47 5.41
CA GLY A 39 -30.39 -4.32 4.07
C GLY A 39 -29.81 -5.62 3.51
N LEU A 40 -29.26 -6.49 4.37
CA LEU A 40 -28.70 -7.78 3.98
C LEU A 40 -29.77 -8.88 3.80
N THR A 41 -30.86 -8.83 4.57
CA THR A 41 -31.89 -9.87 4.59
C THR A 41 -32.83 -9.73 3.39
N VAL A 42 -32.75 -10.68 2.45
CA VAL A 42 -33.57 -10.71 1.23
C VAL A 42 -34.88 -11.51 1.39
N VAL A 43 -34.89 -12.50 2.27
CA VAL A 43 -36.05 -13.35 2.58
C VAL A 43 -36.08 -13.61 4.07
N LYS A 44 -37.25 -13.46 4.70
CA LYS A 44 -37.49 -13.84 6.10
C LYS A 44 -38.79 -14.62 6.18
N ASP A 45 -38.75 -15.82 6.78
CA ASP A 45 -39.93 -16.67 7.02
C ASP A 45 -40.80 -16.94 5.78
N GLY A 46 -40.18 -17.01 4.58
CA GLY A 46 -40.86 -17.25 3.31
C GLY A 46 -41.34 -15.99 2.58
N GLU A 47 -41.24 -14.81 3.20
CA GLU A 47 -41.59 -13.53 2.59
C GLU A 47 -40.35 -12.82 2.04
N ILE A 48 -40.47 -12.25 0.84
CA ILE A 48 -39.42 -11.48 0.19
C ILE A 48 -39.38 -10.09 0.83
N THR A 49 -38.29 -9.77 1.53
CA THR A 49 -38.09 -8.49 2.22
C THR A 49 -37.33 -7.47 1.36
N TRP A 50 -36.99 -7.83 0.13
CA TRP A 50 -36.36 -6.96 -0.86
C TRP A 50 -37.41 -6.20 -1.69
N PRO A 51 -37.21 -4.92 -2.05
CA PRO A 51 -36.07 -4.06 -1.71
C PRO A 51 -36.15 -3.50 -0.28
N ALA A 52 -34.99 -3.24 0.33
CA ALA A 52 -34.95 -2.56 1.62
C ALA A 52 -35.44 -1.11 1.48
N PRO A 53 -36.18 -0.56 2.46
CA PRO A 53 -36.51 0.85 2.49
C PRO A 53 -35.25 1.72 2.38
N PRO A 54 -35.33 2.93 1.79
CA PRO A 54 -34.23 3.87 1.80
C PRO A 54 -33.76 4.09 3.25
N LEU A 55 -32.46 3.89 3.50
CA LEU A 55 -31.88 4.16 4.81
C LEU A 55 -32.20 5.61 5.18
N ALA A 56 -32.78 5.81 6.37
CA ALA A 56 -32.87 7.15 6.93
C ALA A 56 -31.45 7.72 6.94
N GLN A 57 -31.25 8.90 6.36
CA GLN A 57 -29.94 9.53 6.33
C GLN A 57 -29.42 9.58 7.76
N ALA A 58 -28.28 8.90 8.01
CA ALA A 58 -27.60 9.03 9.28
C ALA A 58 -27.46 10.53 9.57
N PRO A 59 -27.91 11.02 10.74
CA PRO A 59 -27.68 12.40 11.11
C PRO A 59 -26.21 12.73 10.87
N LYS A 60 -25.93 13.85 10.19
CA LYS A 60 -24.54 14.33 10.04
C LYS A 60 -23.85 14.18 11.40
N PRO A 61 -22.68 13.51 11.46
CA PRO A 61 -21.99 13.34 12.73
C PRO A 61 -21.88 14.69 13.40
N ALA A 62 -22.47 14.82 14.59
CA ALA A 62 -22.28 16.00 15.41
C ALA A 62 -20.77 16.25 15.54
N PRO A 63 -20.31 17.51 15.52
CA PRO A 63 -18.90 17.81 15.72
C PRO A 63 -18.45 17.06 16.97
N LYS A 64 -17.50 16.14 16.79
CA LYS A 64 -17.00 15.28 17.85
C LYS A 64 -16.61 16.19 19.03
N PRO A 65 -17.24 16.09 20.20
CA PRO A 65 -16.74 16.77 21.39
C PRO A 65 -15.27 16.40 21.53
N ALA A 66 -14.41 17.39 21.80
CA ALA A 66 -13.00 17.16 22.06
C ALA A 66 -12.88 15.96 23.00
N ALA A 67 -12.26 14.89 22.51
CA ALA A 67 -12.23 13.63 23.22
C ALA A 67 -11.62 13.87 24.60
N ALA A 68 -12.44 13.72 25.65
CA ALA A 68 -11.92 13.44 26.97
C ALA A 68 -11.02 12.19 26.82
N VAL A 69 -9.81 12.32 27.34
CA VAL A 69 -8.75 11.31 27.26
C VAL A 69 -9.30 10.01 27.83
N VAL A 70 -9.67 9.08 26.95
CA VAL A 70 -9.99 7.72 27.37
C VAL A 70 -8.66 7.10 27.75
N GLU A 71 -8.47 6.87 29.03
CA GLU A 71 -7.32 6.14 29.55
C GLU A 71 -7.29 4.76 28.88
N GLN A 72 -6.33 4.57 27.99
CA GLN A 72 -6.13 3.32 27.26
C GLN A 72 -5.78 2.22 28.26
N LYS A 73 -6.74 1.36 28.57
CA LYS A 73 -6.45 0.05 29.15
C LYS A 73 -5.60 -0.72 28.14
N LYS A 74 -4.31 -0.91 28.46
CA LYS A 74 -3.37 -1.76 27.72
C LYS A 74 -3.97 -3.16 27.59
N SER A 75 -4.57 -3.43 26.43
CA SER A 75 -4.70 -4.78 25.90
C SER A 75 -3.68 -4.89 24.77
N GLY A 76 -2.69 -5.75 24.98
CA GLY A 76 -1.59 -5.96 24.06
C GLY A 76 -2.08 -6.55 22.75
N HIS A 77 -2.01 -5.76 21.69
CA HIS A 77 -1.58 -6.12 20.35
C HIS A 77 -1.72 -4.87 19.48
N GLY A 78 -0.86 -3.89 19.76
CA GLY A 78 -0.65 -2.74 18.91
C GLY A 78 0.85 -2.51 18.84
N HIS A 79 1.38 -2.33 17.63
CA HIS A 79 2.72 -1.78 17.46
C HIS A 79 2.73 -0.39 18.09
N GLY A 80 3.10 -0.36 19.37
CA GLY A 80 3.29 0.84 20.14
C GLY A 80 4.38 1.67 19.48
N ALA A 81 4.19 2.99 19.52
CA ALA A 81 5.23 3.97 19.26
C ALA A 81 6.56 3.43 19.81
N ALA A 82 7.50 3.20 18.91
CA ALA A 82 8.81 2.70 19.27
C ALA A 82 9.43 3.69 20.26
N GLY A 83 9.46 3.32 21.54
CA GLY A 83 10.39 3.95 22.47
C GLY A 83 11.80 3.85 21.87
N PRO A 84 12.71 4.79 22.21
CA PRO A 84 14.07 4.74 21.69
C PRO A 84 14.64 3.32 21.86
N LEU A 85 15.12 2.76 20.74
CA LEU A 85 15.67 1.41 20.68
C LEU A 85 16.62 1.19 21.88
N PRO A 86 16.54 0.05 22.57
CA PRO A 86 17.40 -0.20 23.73
C PRO A 86 18.87 -0.05 23.31
N ALA A 87 19.68 0.61 24.15
CA ALA A 87 21.04 1.02 23.80
C ALA A 87 21.92 -0.12 23.24
N LYS A 88 21.68 -1.36 23.70
CA LYS A 88 22.34 -2.57 23.17
C LYS A 88 21.96 -2.85 21.71
N THR A 89 20.68 -2.74 21.35
CA THR A 89 20.22 -2.90 19.97
C THR A 89 20.76 -1.79 19.08
N LEU A 90 20.78 -0.56 19.58
CA LEU A 90 21.37 0.57 18.86
C LEU A 90 22.87 0.33 18.59
N ALA A 91 23.63 -0.08 19.60
CA ALA A 91 25.05 -0.41 19.46
C ALA A 91 25.31 -1.56 18.47
N ILE A 92 24.48 -2.62 18.50
CA ILE A 92 24.56 -3.73 17.53
C ILE A 92 24.28 -3.25 16.11
N ILE A 93 23.25 -2.43 15.90
CA ILE A 93 22.92 -1.88 14.57
C ILE A 93 24.09 -1.03 14.06
N PHE A 94 24.65 -0.15 14.89
CA PHE A 94 25.80 0.67 14.51
C PHE A 94 27.06 -0.17 14.22
N ALA A 95 27.32 -1.22 14.99
CA ALA A 95 28.44 -2.13 14.74
C ALA A 95 28.28 -2.88 13.41
N ILE A 96 27.08 -3.41 13.14
CA ILE A 96 26.78 -4.09 11.86
C ILE A 96 26.91 -3.11 10.70
N ALA A 97 26.37 -1.90 10.83
CA ALA A 97 26.48 -0.86 9.81
C ALA A 97 27.95 -0.49 9.55
N ALA A 98 28.76 -0.34 10.60
CA ALA A 98 30.18 -0.01 10.47
C ALA A 98 30.97 -1.13 9.75
N VAL A 99 30.71 -2.40 10.09
CA VAL A 99 31.34 -3.54 9.40
C VAL A 99 30.90 -3.61 7.93
N ALA A 100 29.61 -3.40 7.65
CA ALA A 100 29.10 -3.37 6.29
C ALA A 100 29.71 -2.22 5.48
N PHE A 101 29.82 -1.02 6.05
CA PHE A 101 30.46 0.12 5.42
C PHE A 101 31.95 -0.10 5.17
N TRP A 102 32.65 -0.74 6.10
CA TRP A 102 34.05 -1.08 5.92
C TRP A 102 34.25 -2.08 4.78
N PHE A 103 33.41 -3.12 4.72
CA PHE A 103 33.43 -4.09 3.64
C PHE A 103 33.13 -3.45 2.27
N ILE A 104 32.11 -2.59 2.22
CA ILE A 104 31.80 -1.80 1.02
C ILE A 104 33.00 -0.93 0.62
N GLY A 105 33.60 -0.20 1.55
CA GLY A 105 34.77 0.65 1.27
C GLY A 105 36.01 -0.12 0.81
N ALA A 106 36.21 -1.35 1.29
CA ALA A 106 37.34 -2.18 0.92
C ALA A 106 37.23 -2.79 -0.48
N TYR A 107 36.00 -3.07 -0.95
CA TYR A 107 35.76 -3.81 -2.20
C TYR A 107 35.02 -3.02 -3.28
N ALA A 108 34.46 -1.85 -2.98
CA ALA A 108 33.66 -1.10 -3.95
C ALA A 108 34.50 -0.21 -4.89
N PRO A 109 34.18 -0.15 -6.19
CA PRO A 109 34.78 0.80 -7.13
C PRO A 109 34.52 2.27 -6.75
N ALA A 110 35.41 3.19 -7.14
CA ALA A 110 35.26 4.62 -6.81
C ALA A 110 33.91 5.23 -7.28
N ALA A 111 33.37 4.77 -8.42
CA ALA A 111 32.06 5.20 -8.92
C ALA A 111 30.88 4.76 -8.02
N PHE A 112 31.03 3.64 -7.30
CA PHE A 112 29.98 3.14 -6.41
C PHE A 112 29.72 4.12 -5.26
N LEU A 113 30.76 4.71 -4.67
CA LEU A 113 30.61 5.67 -3.56
C LEU A 113 29.78 6.90 -3.98
N GLY A 114 29.98 7.37 -5.21
CA GLY A 114 29.18 8.45 -5.79
C GLY A 114 27.70 8.06 -5.92
N HIS A 115 27.40 6.92 -6.56
CA HIS A 115 26.03 6.44 -6.72
C HIS A 115 25.35 6.12 -5.38
N PHE A 116 26.09 5.56 -4.43
CA PHE A 116 25.60 5.22 -3.09
C PHE A 116 25.24 6.48 -2.30
N THR A 117 26.06 7.53 -2.38
CA THR A 117 25.75 8.82 -1.74
C THR A 117 24.45 9.42 -2.29
N VAL A 118 24.30 9.44 -3.63
CA VAL A 118 23.06 9.91 -4.28
C VAL A 118 21.86 9.06 -3.86
N PHE A 119 22.02 7.73 -3.79
CA PHE A 119 20.97 6.82 -3.34
C PHE A 119 20.50 7.12 -1.91
N VAL A 120 21.43 7.26 -0.96
CA VAL A 120 21.09 7.56 0.45
C VAL A 120 20.39 8.92 0.56
N LEU A 121 20.91 9.96 -0.10
CA LEU A 121 20.27 11.28 -0.10
C LEU A 121 18.87 11.23 -0.74
N ALA A 122 18.69 10.48 -1.82
CA ALA A 122 17.39 10.29 -2.47
C ALA A 122 16.39 9.58 -1.53
N CYS A 123 16.82 8.62 -0.72
CA CYS A 123 15.96 7.98 0.29
C CYS A 123 15.48 8.98 1.35
N PHE A 124 16.37 9.85 1.85
CA PHE A 124 16.00 10.90 2.81
C PHE A 124 14.97 11.87 2.21
N ILE A 125 15.20 12.33 0.97
CA ILE A 125 14.27 13.22 0.26
C ILE A 125 12.93 12.50 0.05
N GLY A 126 12.94 11.25 -0.42
CA GLY A 126 11.73 10.46 -0.65
C GLY A 126 10.90 10.29 0.62
N TYR A 127 11.55 10.03 1.76
CA TYR A 127 10.87 9.96 3.06
C TYR A 127 10.19 11.28 3.43
N MET A 128 10.92 12.41 3.35
CA MET A 128 10.38 13.73 3.70
C MET A 128 9.22 14.17 2.80
N VAL A 129 9.27 13.80 1.51
CA VAL A 129 8.23 14.16 0.53
C VAL A 129 6.97 13.34 0.76
N VAL A 130 7.09 12.02 0.99
CA VAL A 130 5.93 11.14 1.18
C VAL A 130 5.26 11.35 2.54
N TRP A 131 6.02 11.71 3.58
CA TRP A 131 5.48 11.91 4.93
C TRP A 131 4.48 13.06 5.02
N ASN A 132 4.63 14.09 4.18
CA ASN A 132 3.80 15.31 4.20
C ASN A 132 2.63 15.30 3.21
N VAL A 133 2.23 14.14 2.68
CA VAL A 133 1.08 14.06 1.76
C VAL A 133 -0.26 14.07 2.53
N THR A 134 -1.23 14.82 2.01
CA THR A 134 -2.59 14.84 2.58
C THR A 134 -3.21 13.43 2.56
N PRO A 135 -3.88 12.96 3.64
CA PRO A 135 -4.41 11.60 3.69
C PRO A 135 -5.37 11.23 2.55
N ALA A 136 -6.13 12.20 2.03
CA ALA A 136 -7.02 12.01 0.88
C ALA A 136 -6.28 11.65 -0.42
N LEU A 137 -4.97 11.89 -0.48
CA LEU A 137 -4.13 11.67 -1.66
C LEU A 137 -3.30 10.37 -1.59
N HIS A 138 -3.40 9.54 -0.55
CA HIS A 138 -2.63 8.29 -0.49
C HIS A 138 -2.92 7.34 -1.66
N THR A 139 -4.19 7.21 -2.07
CA THR A 139 -4.57 6.36 -3.22
C THR A 139 -4.05 6.92 -4.55
N PRO A 140 -4.24 8.23 -4.87
CA PRO A 140 -3.55 8.85 -5.99
C PRO A 140 -2.01 8.72 -5.94
N LEU A 141 -1.41 8.86 -4.76
CA LEU A 141 0.04 8.75 -4.57
C LEU A 141 0.53 7.34 -4.91
N MET A 142 -0.18 6.30 -4.47
CA MET A 142 0.13 4.91 -4.84
C MET A 142 0.13 4.75 -6.36
N SER A 143 -0.89 5.29 -7.05
CA SER A 143 -0.97 5.26 -8.51
C SER A 143 0.19 6.00 -9.19
N VAL A 144 0.59 7.17 -8.68
CA VAL A 144 1.76 7.93 -9.18
C VAL A 144 3.04 7.14 -9.01
N THR A 145 3.27 6.54 -7.83
CA THR A 145 4.49 5.77 -7.59
C THR A 145 4.62 4.55 -8.49
N ASN A 146 3.49 3.92 -8.85
CA ASN A 146 3.47 2.88 -9.87
C ASN A 146 3.90 3.44 -11.24
N ALA A 147 3.34 4.57 -11.67
CA ALA A 147 3.74 5.20 -12.93
C ALA A 147 5.23 5.57 -12.97
N ILE A 148 5.77 6.16 -11.90
CA ILE A 148 7.18 6.58 -11.79
C ILE A 148 8.14 5.37 -11.79
N SER A 149 7.71 4.22 -11.27
CA SER A 149 8.51 2.99 -11.31
C SER A 149 8.88 2.56 -12.73
N SER A 150 8.19 3.08 -13.74
CA SER A 150 8.50 2.90 -15.17
C SER A 150 9.84 3.52 -15.62
N ILE A 151 10.61 4.14 -14.72
CA ILE A 151 12.00 4.56 -14.97
C ILE A 151 12.89 3.41 -15.46
N ILE A 152 12.50 2.16 -15.21
CA ILE A 152 13.13 0.93 -15.73
C ILE A 152 13.24 0.96 -17.27
N ALA A 153 12.40 1.73 -17.97
CA ALA A 153 12.50 1.94 -19.41
C ALA A 153 13.89 2.45 -19.84
N ILE A 154 14.56 3.28 -19.02
CA ILE A 154 15.90 3.75 -19.30
C ILE A 154 16.89 2.58 -19.38
N GLY A 155 16.79 1.62 -18.45
CA GLY A 155 17.62 0.42 -18.47
C GLY A 155 17.38 -0.42 -19.73
N ALA A 156 16.11 -0.60 -20.13
CA ALA A 156 15.77 -1.31 -21.35
C ALA A 156 16.31 -0.59 -22.62
N LEU A 157 16.25 0.74 -22.68
CA LEU A 157 16.78 1.54 -23.79
C LEU A 157 18.29 1.38 -23.94
N VAL A 158 19.04 1.39 -22.84
CA VAL A 158 20.50 1.18 -22.85
C VAL A 158 20.84 -0.21 -23.41
N GLN A 159 20.01 -1.23 -23.18
CA GLN A 159 20.26 -2.57 -23.73
C GLN A 159 19.87 -2.70 -25.21
N ILE A 160 18.87 -1.94 -25.68
CA ILE A 160 18.48 -1.92 -27.10
C ILE A 160 19.53 -1.17 -27.95
N ALA A 161 20.00 -0.04 -27.45
CA ALA A 161 20.98 0.80 -28.13
C ALA A 161 22.14 1.12 -27.18
N PRO A 162 23.08 0.18 -26.98
CA PRO A 162 24.25 0.41 -26.14
C PRO A 162 25.06 1.61 -26.65
N PRO A 163 25.56 2.49 -25.76
CA PRO A 163 26.40 3.60 -26.16
C PRO A 163 27.64 3.11 -26.93
N ALA A 164 27.95 3.76 -28.05
CA ALA A 164 29.06 3.39 -28.92
C ALA A 164 30.44 3.39 -28.22
N THR A 165 30.56 4.10 -27.09
CA THR A 165 31.77 4.19 -26.26
C THR A 165 32.02 2.98 -25.37
N ALA A 166 31.05 2.07 -25.22
CA ALA A 166 31.13 0.97 -24.24
C ALA A 166 31.93 -0.26 -24.72
N GLY A 167 32.41 -0.29 -25.98
CA GLY A 167 33.11 -1.46 -26.53
C GLY A 167 32.29 -2.76 -26.50
N THR A 168 31.00 -2.67 -26.19
CA THR A 168 30.11 -3.81 -26.01
C THR A 168 29.75 -4.37 -27.37
N ALA A 169 30.09 -5.65 -27.59
CA ALA A 169 29.59 -6.42 -28.71
C ALA A 169 28.06 -6.29 -28.79
N ARG A 170 27.53 -6.33 -30.02
CA ARG A 170 26.09 -6.23 -30.31
C ARG A 170 25.31 -7.15 -29.35
N PRO A 171 24.21 -6.70 -28.73
CA PRO A 171 23.46 -7.54 -27.81
C PRO A 171 23.05 -8.84 -28.50
N ASP A 172 23.17 -9.97 -27.80
CA ASP A 172 22.59 -11.24 -28.22
C ASP A 172 21.10 -11.01 -28.57
N ASP A 173 20.61 -11.68 -29.62
CA ASP A 173 19.23 -11.51 -30.10
C ASP A 173 18.22 -11.76 -28.97
N LEU A 174 18.54 -12.65 -28.04
CA LEU A 174 17.77 -12.87 -26.82
C LEU A 174 17.67 -11.61 -25.95
N ILE A 175 18.80 -10.96 -25.65
CA ILE A 175 18.84 -9.73 -24.83
C ILE A 175 18.02 -8.62 -25.50
N ARG A 176 18.11 -8.52 -26.82
CA ARG A 176 17.36 -7.53 -27.60
C ARG A 176 15.85 -7.76 -27.51
N TRP A 177 15.40 -9.00 -27.62
CA TRP A 177 13.98 -9.35 -27.47
C TRP A 177 13.47 -9.11 -26.05
N LEU A 178 14.26 -9.47 -25.02
CA LEU A 178 13.90 -9.19 -23.63
C LEU A 178 13.82 -7.68 -23.37
N ALA A 179 14.77 -6.90 -23.87
CA ALA A 179 14.77 -5.45 -23.71
C ALA A 179 13.58 -4.81 -24.43
N PHE A 180 13.23 -5.29 -25.63
CA PHE A 180 12.03 -4.86 -26.34
C PHE A 180 10.75 -5.16 -25.53
N ALA A 181 10.60 -6.39 -25.02
CA ALA A 181 9.46 -6.78 -24.21
C ALA A 181 9.37 -5.93 -22.92
N ALA A 182 10.51 -5.70 -22.25
CA ALA A 182 10.60 -4.83 -21.09
C ALA A 182 10.14 -3.41 -21.42
N LEU A 183 10.53 -2.85 -22.58
CA LEU A 183 10.11 -1.52 -23.02
C LEU A 183 8.60 -1.44 -23.22
N VAL A 184 8.01 -2.45 -23.87
CA VAL A 184 6.55 -2.53 -24.10
C VAL A 184 5.78 -2.58 -22.78
N LEU A 185 6.19 -3.48 -21.88
CA LEU A 185 5.54 -3.63 -20.57
C LEU A 185 5.68 -2.36 -19.73
N THR A 186 6.85 -1.73 -19.77
CA THR A 186 7.11 -0.49 -19.05
C THR A 186 6.30 0.67 -19.62
N ALA A 187 6.14 0.76 -20.94
CA ALA A 187 5.28 1.75 -21.57
C ALA A 187 3.82 1.59 -21.12
N ILE A 188 3.29 0.37 -21.09
CA ILE A 188 1.93 0.10 -20.60
C ILE A 188 1.77 0.57 -19.15
N ASN A 189 2.74 0.26 -18.27
CA ASN A 189 2.72 0.71 -16.88
C ASN A 189 2.73 2.24 -16.78
N MET A 190 3.62 2.90 -17.53
CA MET A 190 3.75 4.35 -17.55
C MET A 190 2.45 5.04 -17.97
N PHE A 191 1.91 4.67 -19.14
CA PHE A 191 0.69 5.27 -19.67
C PHE A 191 -0.54 4.95 -18.81
N GLY A 192 -0.69 3.69 -18.38
CA GLY A 192 -1.79 3.28 -17.51
C GLY A 192 -1.75 3.98 -16.15
N GLY A 193 -0.58 4.03 -15.52
CA GLY A 193 -0.37 4.68 -14.22
C GLY A 193 -0.66 6.18 -14.27
N PHE A 194 -0.18 6.91 -15.28
CA PHE A 194 -0.48 8.34 -15.41
C PHE A 194 -1.94 8.61 -15.80
N ALA A 195 -2.55 7.79 -16.65
CA ALA A 195 -3.95 7.94 -17.03
C ALA A 195 -4.90 7.74 -15.82
N VAL A 196 -4.68 6.70 -15.02
CA VAL A 196 -5.46 6.42 -13.80
C VAL A 196 -5.26 7.54 -12.78
N THR A 197 -4.01 7.95 -12.55
CA THR A 197 -3.70 9.07 -11.65
C THR A 197 -4.45 10.34 -12.07
N ARG A 198 -4.41 10.70 -13.36
CA ARG A 198 -5.10 11.88 -13.90
C ARG A 198 -6.61 11.79 -13.64
N ARG A 199 -7.22 10.62 -13.85
CA ARG A 199 -8.64 10.39 -13.57
C ARG A 199 -8.94 10.53 -12.08
N MET A 200 -8.08 10.02 -11.20
CA MET A 200 -8.23 10.16 -9.75
C MET A 200 -8.15 11.62 -9.30
N LEU A 201 -7.15 12.36 -9.77
CA LEU A 201 -6.96 13.77 -9.42
C LEU A 201 -8.08 14.67 -9.99
N ALA A 202 -8.62 14.33 -11.16
CA ALA A 202 -9.73 15.06 -11.75
C ALA A 202 -11.00 15.04 -10.88
N MET A 203 -11.22 13.99 -10.08
CA MET A 203 -12.36 13.90 -9.15
C MET A 203 -12.25 14.86 -7.96
N PHE A 204 -11.08 15.46 -7.72
CA PHE A 204 -10.87 16.45 -6.67
C PHE A 204 -10.96 17.90 -7.17
N ARG A 205 -11.11 18.13 -8.47
CA ARG A 205 -11.38 19.46 -9.03
C ARG A 205 -12.87 19.76 -8.88
N LYS A 206 -13.19 20.86 -8.21
CA LYS A 206 -14.52 21.48 -8.23
C LYS A 206 -14.78 22.13 -9.59
#